data_AF-A0A9P1JV15-F1
#
_entry.id   AF-A0A9P1JV15-F1
#
_cell.length_a   1.000
_cell.length_b   1.000
_cell.length_c   1.000
_cell.angle_alpha   90.00
_cell.angle_beta   90.00
_cell.angle_gamma   90.00
#
_symmetry.space_group_name_H-M   'P 1'
#
loop_
_entity.id
_entity.type
_entity.pdbx_description
1 polymer ?
#
loop_
_entity_poly.entity_id
_entity_poly.type
_entity_poly.pdbx_seq_one_letter_code
_entity_poly.pdbx_strand_id
1 'polypeptide(L)'
;MVVKMLYSLVLCGIIWLLTREVFQVWFDKALYVGPFEYAGGTGADQGKNFGIEVAHAHMLLYRQLQNYTSRRGGVAVSDKTFILGNADRLNLPANTLGEVTLTYQNVDLGKLLTSLRKGLRQPNEVAGFVIEGDGMVQAAVEWPRAPAVGRTATAETAFTTEPRKTLSEAARLVACGIAWPQLASRSVGVSDLGRSGFCRWAEALAVHASMSVQAAGGVAVDTNGQDQVIRAITRLTGLIASGATYPELYRLRADLVDLLPAEKAMPLQVQAQDDRLRYAVATRDDLQRLPEADRKQVAFAIARPALAVNGGKFRDALPDNWKSLLEGRTAVIAQSIAATGFLGRGQGPQHLATAFRIAPDLIVTVDFALGQLPKPPEAEAAPANAPDPRIHDLHFCEAEDARTACPPDRRSPVTAIVFDGTGYHSRVMVLRIEEAEGPPPRALSLRSADGDFAQAVTDRYAVVVGYPARDQRMPTAVVQTLLGQESGIKRVMPGRMLGLGNTEMLTGPGIVTDINTTGGVAGGPLIDLTTGRVVGVHVGGQWKEGEGKFAYSAPFTDELLALIDQAIKARIAGAARKPTP
;
A
#
# COMPACT_ATOMS: atom_id res chain seq x y z
N MET A 1 63.73 -5.22 -43.35
CA MET A 1 62.28 -5.15 -43.66
C MET A 1 61.41 -5.41 -42.42
N VAL A 2 61.69 -6.46 -41.65
CA VAL A 2 60.96 -6.83 -40.41
C VAL A 2 60.87 -5.68 -39.38
N VAL A 3 61.97 -4.97 -39.10
CA VAL A 3 61.99 -3.86 -38.13
C VAL A 3 61.04 -2.71 -38.52
N LYS A 4 60.94 -2.40 -39.82
CA LYS A 4 60.03 -1.34 -40.32
C LYS A 4 58.56 -1.77 -40.22
N MET A 5 58.25 -3.06 -40.44
CA MET A 5 56.91 -3.59 -40.23
C MET A 5 56.52 -3.58 -38.76
N LEU A 6 57.44 -3.98 -37.87
CA LEU A 6 57.22 -4.00 -36.42
C LEU A 6 56.97 -2.57 -35.89
N TYR A 7 57.76 -1.60 -36.35
CA TYR A 7 57.55 -0.19 -36.03
C TYR A 7 56.20 0.33 -36.55
N SER A 8 55.83 -0.02 -37.79
CA SER A 8 54.55 0.40 -38.38
C SER A 8 53.35 -0.21 -37.64
N LEU A 9 53.44 -1.46 -37.20
CA LEU A 9 52.41 -2.11 -36.39
C LEU A 9 52.25 -1.44 -35.02
N VAL A 10 53.36 -1.11 -34.36
CA VAL A 10 53.33 -0.36 -33.10
C VAL A 10 52.70 1.02 -33.30
N LEU A 11 53.08 1.74 -34.36
CA LEU A 11 52.52 3.05 -34.67
C LEU A 11 51.01 2.98 -34.97
N CYS A 12 50.57 2.03 -35.78
CA CYS A 12 49.15 1.80 -36.07
C CYS A 12 48.37 1.44 -34.79
N GLY A 13 48.96 0.63 -33.90
CA GLY A 13 48.37 0.31 -32.59
C GLY A 13 48.20 1.54 -31.71
N ILE A 14 49.20 2.42 -31.66
CA ILE A 14 49.14 3.69 -30.93
C ILE A 14 48.08 4.62 -31.55
N ILE A 15 48.04 4.75 -32.88
CA ILE A 15 47.03 5.57 -33.58
C ILE A 15 45.62 5.04 -33.31
N TRP A 16 45.42 3.72 -33.34
CA TRP A 16 44.13 3.11 -33.03
C TRP A 16 43.70 3.36 -31.58
N LEU A 17 44.62 3.21 -30.61
CA LEU A 17 44.35 3.54 -29.20
C LEU A 17 44.01 5.02 -29.03
N LEU A 18 44.78 5.93 -29.61
CA LEU A 18 44.51 7.37 -29.56
C LEU A 18 43.17 7.72 -30.22
N THR A 19 42.86 7.12 -31.36
CA THR A 19 41.58 7.35 -32.06
C THR A 19 40.41 6.84 -31.24
N ARG A 20 40.54 5.67 -30.62
CA ARG A 20 39.53 5.10 -29.71
C ARG A 20 39.32 5.99 -28.49
N GLU A 21 40.40 6.48 -27.87
CA GLU A 21 40.32 7.39 -26.72
C GLU A 21 39.69 8.73 -27.10
N VAL A 22 40.10 9.30 -28.24
CA VAL A 22 39.47 10.54 -28.76
C VAL A 22 37.99 10.30 -29.03
N PHE A 23 37.62 9.17 -29.66
CA PHE A 23 36.23 8.83 -29.90
C PHE A 23 35.44 8.67 -28.59
N GLN A 24 36.01 7.96 -27.60
CA GLN A 24 35.41 7.83 -26.28
C GLN A 24 35.20 9.20 -25.65
N VAL A 25 36.23 10.05 -25.56
CA VAL A 25 36.13 11.41 -24.99
C VAL A 25 35.09 12.27 -25.73
N TRP A 26 34.99 12.15 -27.04
CA TRP A 26 34.13 13.01 -27.84
C TRP A 26 32.65 12.63 -27.73
N PHE A 27 32.37 11.33 -27.64
CA PHE A 27 31.02 10.78 -27.49
C PHE A 27 30.65 10.46 -26.05
N ASP A 28 31.54 10.75 -25.10
CA ASP A 28 31.26 10.52 -23.70
C ASP A 28 30.15 11.46 -23.22
N LYS A 29 29.06 10.84 -22.78
CA LYS A 29 27.94 11.53 -22.12
C LYS A 29 27.98 11.34 -20.61
N ALA A 30 28.93 10.54 -20.10
CA ALA A 30 29.07 10.31 -18.68
C ALA A 30 29.25 11.63 -17.93
N LEU A 31 28.61 11.68 -16.78
CA LEU A 31 28.77 12.76 -15.83
C LEU A 31 29.91 12.40 -14.87
N TYR A 32 30.88 13.29 -14.75
CA TYR A 32 32.04 13.12 -13.89
C TYR A 32 31.97 14.03 -12.67
N VAL A 33 32.49 13.55 -11.53
CA VAL A 33 32.71 14.40 -10.36
C VAL A 33 34.14 14.92 -10.38
N GLY A 34 34.26 16.22 -10.65
CA GLY A 34 35.52 16.94 -10.67
C GLY A 34 36.08 17.26 -9.29
N PRO A 35 37.20 17.99 -9.23
CA PRO A 35 37.79 18.42 -7.97
C PRO A 35 36.87 19.42 -7.26
N PHE A 36 36.79 19.26 -5.94
CA PHE A 36 36.23 20.29 -5.06
C PHE A 36 37.38 20.98 -4.33
N GLU A 37 37.46 22.29 -4.43
CA GLU A 37 38.48 23.07 -3.73
C GLU A 37 38.03 23.41 -2.32
N TYR A 38 38.91 23.23 -1.34
CA TYR A 38 38.61 23.51 0.06
C TYR A 38 39.04 24.93 0.43
N ALA A 39 38.08 25.78 0.78
CA ALA A 39 38.34 27.14 1.25
C ALA A 39 38.85 27.11 2.70
N GLY A 40 40.14 26.78 2.89
CA GLY A 40 40.75 26.66 4.23
C GLY A 40 42.28 26.47 4.27
N GLY A 41 42.98 26.54 3.12
CA GLY A 41 44.45 26.59 3.05
C GLY A 41 45.20 25.26 3.20
N THR A 42 44.63 24.22 3.81
CA THR A 42 45.30 22.91 4.01
C THR A 42 44.48 21.68 3.57
N GLY A 43 43.40 21.87 2.81
CA GLY A 43 42.38 20.83 2.55
C GLY A 43 42.38 20.17 1.16
N ALA A 44 43.47 20.16 0.41
CA ALA A 44 43.47 19.58 -0.95
C ALA A 44 42.99 18.11 -0.98
N ASP A 45 43.46 17.30 -0.02
CA ASP A 45 43.00 15.90 0.12
C ASP A 45 41.54 15.80 0.58
N GLN A 46 41.08 16.74 1.41
CA GLN A 46 39.68 16.80 1.86
C GLN A 46 38.74 17.09 0.69
N GLY A 47 39.15 17.97 -0.22
CA GLY A 47 38.43 18.27 -1.45
C GLY A 47 38.26 17.06 -2.37
N LYS A 48 39.34 16.30 -2.57
CA LYS A 48 39.30 15.02 -3.33
C LYS A 48 38.36 14.01 -2.66
N ASN A 49 38.47 13.86 -1.34
CA ASN A 49 37.62 12.95 -0.57
C ASN A 49 36.14 13.37 -0.64
N PHE A 50 35.85 14.68 -0.63
CA PHE A 50 34.49 15.19 -0.80
C PHE A 50 33.88 14.79 -2.15
N GLY A 51 34.62 14.92 -3.25
CA GLY A 51 34.16 14.48 -4.57
C GLY A 51 33.82 12.97 -4.60
N ILE A 52 34.63 12.14 -3.92
CA ILE A 52 34.36 10.71 -3.77
C ILE A 52 33.07 10.47 -2.98
N GLU A 53 32.88 11.17 -1.86
CA GLU A 53 31.66 11.11 -1.05
C GLU A 53 30.41 11.54 -1.85
N VAL A 54 30.52 12.57 -2.70
CA VAL A 54 29.43 13.01 -3.60
C VAL A 54 29.05 11.89 -4.57
N ALA A 55 30.03 11.28 -5.23
CA ALA A 55 29.79 10.16 -6.16
C ALA A 55 29.14 8.96 -5.44
N HIS A 56 29.64 8.62 -4.24
CA HIS A 56 29.10 7.55 -3.43
C HIS A 56 27.65 7.82 -2.98
N ALA A 57 27.38 9.04 -2.49
CA ALA A 57 26.05 9.47 -2.08
C ALA A 57 25.05 9.45 -3.24
N HIS A 58 25.48 9.87 -4.44
CA HIS A 58 24.65 9.83 -5.66
C HIS A 58 24.30 8.40 -6.04
N MET A 59 25.29 7.49 -6.07
CA MET A 59 25.06 6.07 -6.33
C MET A 59 24.07 5.46 -5.31
N LEU A 60 24.24 5.78 -4.03
CA LEU A 60 23.34 5.30 -2.97
C LEU A 60 21.91 5.80 -3.19
N LEU A 61 21.73 7.09 -3.53
CA LEU A 61 20.43 7.66 -3.84
C LEU A 61 19.78 6.94 -5.02
N TYR A 62 20.49 6.71 -6.13
CA TYR A 62 19.94 5.96 -7.26
C TYR A 62 19.56 4.54 -6.92
N ARG A 63 20.37 3.86 -6.11
CA ARG A 63 20.04 2.51 -5.64
C ARG A 63 18.78 2.52 -4.78
N GLN A 64 18.63 3.50 -3.90
CA GLN A 64 17.43 3.68 -3.09
C GLN A 64 16.21 3.94 -3.96
N LEU A 65 16.31 4.82 -4.96
CA LEU A 65 15.25 5.08 -5.95
C LEU A 65 14.86 3.80 -6.70
N GLN A 66 15.85 3.08 -7.24
CA GLN A 66 15.63 1.83 -7.96
C GLN A 66 14.97 0.78 -7.08
N ASN A 67 15.48 0.56 -5.87
CA ASN A 67 14.90 -0.38 -4.91
C ASN A 67 13.48 0.01 -4.51
N TYR A 68 13.24 1.30 -4.31
CA TYR A 68 11.92 1.82 -3.99
C TYR A 68 10.94 1.66 -5.16
N THR A 69 11.39 1.82 -6.41
CA THR A 69 10.59 1.53 -7.62
C THR A 69 10.39 0.03 -7.86
N SER A 70 11.40 -0.82 -7.65
CA SER A 70 11.33 -2.24 -7.99
C SER A 70 10.47 -3.04 -7.01
N ARG A 71 10.49 -2.69 -5.71
CA ARG A 71 9.56 -3.24 -4.72
C ARG A 71 8.09 -3.04 -5.13
N ARG A 72 7.79 -2.02 -5.95
CA ARG A 72 6.43 -1.73 -6.45
C ARG A 72 5.99 -2.65 -7.58
N GLY A 73 6.91 -3.03 -8.48
CA GLY A 73 6.60 -3.82 -9.67
C GLY A 73 6.07 -5.24 -9.41
N GLY A 74 6.20 -5.75 -8.18
CA GLY A 74 5.70 -7.07 -7.79
C GLY A 74 4.40 -7.08 -6.98
N VAL A 75 3.89 -5.93 -6.52
CA VAL A 75 2.76 -5.86 -5.56
C VAL A 75 1.66 -4.86 -6.00
N ALA A 76 1.83 -4.13 -7.09
CA ALA A 76 0.78 -3.27 -7.65
C ALA A 76 0.87 -3.14 -9.18
N VAL A 77 -0.09 -3.72 -9.92
CA VAL A 77 -0.45 -3.31 -11.29
C VAL A 77 -0.95 -1.89 -11.17
N SER A 78 -0.06 -0.92 -11.37
CA SER A 78 -0.33 0.45 -11.81
C SER A 78 0.85 1.34 -11.44
N ASP A 79 1.95 1.24 -12.20
CA ASP A 79 2.69 2.43 -12.66
C ASP A 79 3.87 2.02 -13.55
N LYS A 80 3.62 1.62 -14.81
CA LYS A 80 4.73 1.59 -15.80
C LYS A 80 5.08 3.00 -16.30
N THR A 81 4.28 4.01 -15.94
CA THR A 81 4.38 5.40 -16.35
C THR A 81 5.42 6.19 -15.56
N PHE A 82 5.76 5.77 -14.33
CA PHE A 82 6.84 6.35 -13.53
C PHE A 82 8.05 5.41 -13.38
N ILE A 83 8.62 4.96 -14.51
CA ILE A 83 10.00 4.49 -14.51
C ILE A 83 10.86 5.75 -14.48
N LEU A 84 11.51 6.03 -13.33
CA LEU A 84 12.63 6.98 -13.30
C LEU A 84 13.67 6.45 -14.29
N GLY A 85 13.67 6.97 -15.52
CA GLY A 85 14.56 6.48 -16.57
C GLY A 85 16.00 6.53 -16.07
N ASN A 86 16.80 5.50 -16.40
CA ASN A 86 18.19 5.36 -15.96
C ASN A 86 18.93 6.71 -16.07
N ALA A 87 19.11 7.41 -14.95
CA ALA A 87 19.92 8.61 -14.97
C ALA A 87 21.38 8.21 -15.18
N ASP A 88 22.16 9.14 -15.72
CA ASP A 88 23.57 8.91 -15.93
C ASP A 88 24.25 8.77 -14.56
N ARG A 89 24.88 7.62 -14.34
CA ARG A 89 25.64 7.36 -13.11
C ARG A 89 26.80 8.34 -13.02
N LEU A 90 27.04 8.89 -11.83
CA LEU A 90 28.27 9.63 -11.58
C LEU A 90 29.44 8.66 -11.64
N ASN A 91 30.36 8.93 -12.57
CA ASN A 91 31.63 8.25 -12.64
C ASN A 91 32.68 9.12 -11.97
N LEU A 92 33.57 8.51 -11.19
CA LEU A 92 34.80 9.20 -10.82
C LEU A 92 35.63 9.39 -12.09
N PRO A 93 36.31 10.54 -12.25
CA PRO A 93 37.25 10.71 -13.35
C PRO A 93 38.21 9.53 -13.33
N ALA A 94 38.38 8.89 -14.49
CA ALA A 94 39.34 7.82 -14.66
C ALA A 94 40.75 8.40 -14.46
N ASN A 95 41.19 8.52 -13.21
CA ASN A 95 42.55 8.90 -12.85
C ASN A 95 43.56 7.81 -13.21
N THR A 96 43.10 6.69 -13.76
CA THR A 96 43.90 5.54 -14.18
C THR A 96 44.96 5.85 -15.23
N LEU A 97 44.93 7.01 -15.89
CA LEU A 97 46.01 7.46 -16.80
C LEU A 97 46.82 8.64 -16.28
N GLY A 98 46.34 9.37 -15.27
CA GLY A 98 47.09 10.47 -14.64
C GLY A 98 48.22 9.97 -13.73
N GLU A 99 48.08 8.77 -13.19
CA GLU A 99 49.09 8.13 -12.34
C GLU A 99 50.15 7.35 -13.14
N VAL A 100 49.95 7.16 -14.45
CA VAL A 100 50.94 6.52 -15.32
C VAL A 100 51.80 7.62 -15.97
N THR A 101 52.91 7.97 -15.32
CA THR A 101 53.95 8.85 -15.87
C THR A 101 54.73 8.14 -16.98
N LEU A 102 54.11 8.03 -18.15
CA LEU A 102 54.80 7.64 -19.37
C LEU A 102 55.61 8.83 -19.88
N THR A 103 56.88 8.90 -19.48
CA THR A 103 57.85 9.84 -20.03
C THR A 103 58.53 9.20 -21.23
N TYR A 104 58.26 9.73 -22.42
CA TYR A 104 59.04 9.39 -23.62
C TYR A 104 59.83 10.64 -24.02
N GLN A 105 61.16 10.56 -23.98
CA GLN A 105 62.05 11.68 -24.34
C GLN A 105 61.73 12.98 -23.57
N ASN A 106 61.53 12.91 -22.25
CA ASN A 106 61.14 14.04 -21.38
C ASN A 106 59.78 14.68 -21.71
N VAL A 107 58.99 14.09 -22.60
CA VAL A 107 57.60 14.50 -22.82
C VAL A 107 56.70 13.67 -21.92
N ASP A 108 56.02 14.36 -21.00
CA ASP A 108 54.97 13.77 -20.17
C ASP A 108 53.71 13.59 -21.02
N LEU A 109 53.52 12.37 -21.53
CA LEU A 109 52.39 12.01 -22.36
C LEU A 109 51.06 12.18 -21.61
N GLY A 110 51.05 12.05 -20.28
CA GLY A 110 49.88 12.28 -19.43
C GLY A 110 49.43 13.74 -19.46
N LYS A 111 50.37 14.70 -19.33
CA LYS A 111 50.09 16.14 -19.46
C LYS A 111 49.63 16.51 -20.88
N LEU A 112 50.23 15.91 -21.90
CA LEU A 112 49.84 16.14 -23.29
C LEU A 112 48.40 15.67 -23.53
N LEU A 113 48.06 14.44 -23.11
CA LEU A 113 46.70 13.89 -23.24
C LEU A 113 45.68 14.68 -22.41
N THR A 114 46.05 15.12 -21.21
CA THR A 114 45.19 15.96 -20.36
C THR A 114 44.93 17.31 -21.02
N SER A 115 45.95 17.93 -21.60
CA SER A 115 45.83 19.21 -22.31
C SER A 115 45.00 19.07 -23.58
N LEU A 116 45.20 17.99 -24.34
CA LEU A 116 44.41 17.65 -25.52
C LEU A 116 42.94 17.41 -25.16
N ARG A 117 42.67 16.70 -24.05
CA ARG A 117 41.32 16.47 -23.53
C ARG A 117 40.63 17.78 -23.15
N LYS A 118 41.34 18.69 -22.47
CA LYS A 118 40.83 20.02 -22.12
C LYS A 118 40.53 20.89 -23.35
N GLY A 119 41.33 20.76 -24.43
CA GLY A 119 41.17 21.55 -25.65
C GLY A 119 40.05 21.07 -26.59
N LEU A 120 39.75 19.77 -26.64
CA LEU A 120 38.78 19.20 -27.60
C LEU A 120 37.32 19.34 -27.14
N ARG A 121 37.03 19.08 -25.86
CA ARG A 121 35.70 19.24 -25.27
C ARG A 121 35.82 19.21 -23.76
N GLN A 122 35.30 20.23 -23.07
CA GLN A 122 35.20 20.15 -21.61
C GLN A 122 34.33 18.94 -21.23
N PRO A 123 34.82 18.04 -20.36
CA PRO A 123 34.03 16.91 -19.90
C PRO A 123 32.74 17.42 -19.25
N ASN A 124 31.69 16.60 -19.29
CA ASN A 124 30.49 16.87 -18.51
C ASN A 124 30.84 16.61 -17.04
N GLU A 125 31.36 17.64 -16.38
CA GLU A 125 31.99 17.55 -15.06
C GLU A 125 31.24 18.45 -14.07
N VAL A 126 31.10 17.96 -12.85
CA VAL A 126 30.57 18.70 -11.69
C VAL A 126 31.71 18.96 -10.73
N ALA A 127 32.07 20.22 -10.54
CA ALA A 127 33.16 20.65 -9.66
C ALA A 127 32.66 21.74 -8.71
N GLY A 128 33.51 22.27 -7.83
CA GLY A 128 33.09 23.36 -6.97
C GLY A 128 34.02 23.67 -5.80
N PHE A 129 33.47 24.35 -4.79
CA PHE A 129 34.17 24.74 -3.57
C PHE A 129 33.44 24.23 -2.34
N VAL A 130 34.18 23.74 -1.34
CA VAL A 130 33.66 23.40 -0.02
C VAL A 130 34.17 24.44 0.96
N ILE A 131 33.23 25.01 1.71
CA ILE A 131 33.47 26.01 2.75
C ILE A 131 33.10 25.35 4.08
N GLU A 132 34.06 25.31 5.00
CA GLU A 132 33.83 24.88 6.38
C GLU A 132 34.06 26.06 7.33
N GLY A 133 33.03 26.39 8.11
CA GLY A 133 33.05 27.51 9.05
C GLY A 133 32.01 27.31 10.14
N ASP A 134 32.31 27.74 11.36
CA ASP A 134 31.42 27.66 12.53
C ASP A 134 30.86 26.25 12.81
N GLY A 135 31.64 25.20 12.50
CA GLY A 135 31.21 23.80 12.64
C GLY A 135 30.17 23.36 11.61
N MET A 136 30.02 24.12 10.53
CA MET A 136 29.11 23.84 9.42
C MET A 136 29.90 23.74 8.10
N VAL A 137 29.44 22.85 7.22
CA VAL A 137 30.00 22.59 5.91
C VAL A 137 28.97 22.98 4.84
N GLN A 138 29.40 23.74 3.85
CA GLN A 138 28.60 24.17 2.71
C GLN A 138 29.39 23.92 1.42
N ALA A 139 28.70 23.58 0.34
CA ALA A 139 29.34 23.43 -0.98
C ALA A 139 28.71 24.37 -2.00
N ALA A 140 29.54 25.06 -2.76
CA ALA A 140 29.18 25.71 -4.02
C ALA A 140 29.58 24.78 -5.16
N VAL A 141 28.67 24.52 -6.08
CA VAL A 141 28.78 23.52 -7.14
C VAL A 141 28.62 24.21 -8.48
N GLU A 142 29.48 23.88 -9.43
CA GLU A 142 29.43 24.29 -10.82
C GLU A 142 29.24 23.06 -11.71
N TRP A 143 28.24 23.13 -12.58
CA TRP A 143 27.93 22.12 -13.58
C TRP A 143 27.54 22.79 -14.91
N PRO A 144 28.51 23.20 -15.74
CA PRO A 144 28.26 23.97 -16.95
C PRO A 144 27.31 23.31 -17.96
N ARG A 145 27.18 21.99 -17.89
CA ARG A 145 26.38 21.16 -18.81
C ARG A 145 25.19 20.50 -18.14
N ALA A 146 24.67 21.09 -17.06
CA ALA A 146 23.47 20.64 -16.40
C ALA A 146 22.28 20.53 -17.39
N PRO A 147 21.47 19.46 -17.31
CA PRO A 147 20.24 19.35 -18.10
C PRO A 147 19.32 20.55 -17.85
N ALA A 148 18.72 21.07 -18.92
CA ALA A 148 17.67 22.06 -18.82
C ALA A 148 16.44 21.43 -18.13
N VAL A 149 15.81 22.18 -17.20
CA VAL A 149 14.64 21.73 -16.45
C VAL A 149 13.42 22.57 -16.80
N GLY A 150 12.29 21.91 -17.10
CA GLY A 150 11.02 22.57 -17.41
C GLY A 150 10.88 23.06 -18.86
N ARG A 151 9.76 23.74 -19.16
CA ARG A 151 9.40 24.20 -20.53
C ARG A 151 10.03 25.54 -20.94
N THR A 152 10.53 26.34 -20.00
CA THR A 152 11.08 27.70 -20.23
C THR A 152 12.61 27.77 -20.10
N ALA A 153 13.28 26.61 -20.08
CA ALA A 153 14.50 26.30 -19.33
C ALA A 153 15.76 27.16 -19.57
N THR A 154 16.27 27.77 -18.48
CA THR A 154 17.70 27.98 -18.26
C THR A 154 18.26 26.80 -17.48
N ALA A 155 19.35 26.19 -17.96
CA ALA A 155 20.06 25.18 -17.17
C ALA A 155 20.62 25.83 -15.89
N GLU A 156 20.39 25.20 -14.74
CA GLU A 156 20.96 25.65 -13.48
C GLU A 156 22.40 25.16 -13.38
N THR A 157 23.32 25.91 -14.00
CA THR A 157 24.73 25.51 -14.14
C THR A 157 25.57 25.73 -12.89
N ALA A 158 25.01 26.31 -11.84
CA ALA A 158 25.68 26.47 -10.56
C ALA A 158 24.68 26.50 -9.41
N PHE A 159 25.07 26.01 -8.25
CA PHE A 159 24.24 26.07 -7.05
C PHE A 159 25.02 25.97 -5.75
N THR A 160 24.40 26.39 -4.66
CA THR A 160 24.97 26.26 -3.32
C THR A 160 24.08 25.39 -2.45
N THR A 161 24.68 24.52 -1.64
CA THR A 161 23.95 23.71 -0.66
C THR A 161 23.58 24.55 0.56
N GLU A 162 22.61 24.09 1.34
CA GLU A 162 22.42 24.59 2.70
C GLU A 162 23.62 24.15 3.58
N PRO A 163 24.00 24.92 4.61
CA PRO A 163 24.99 24.49 5.59
C PRO A 163 24.55 23.21 6.32
N ARG A 164 25.48 22.28 6.53
CA ARG A 164 25.27 21.00 7.23
C ARG A 164 26.36 20.74 8.26
N LYS A 165 26.10 19.89 9.26
CA LYS A 165 27.07 19.68 10.36
C LYS A 165 28.26 18.82 9.96
N THR A 166 28.12 18.05 8.89
CA THR A 166 29.14 17.10 8.45
C THR A 166 29.38 17.17 6.96
N LEU A 167 30.60 16.81 6.56
CA LEU A 167 31.01 16.70 5.17
C LEU A 167 30.13 15.71 4.38
N SER A 168 29.75 14.58 4.99
CA SER A 168 28.88 13.58 4.37
C SER A 168 27.44 14.08 4.16
N GLU A 169 26.91 14.90 5.06
CA GLU A 169 25.60 15.57 4.85
C GLU A 169 25.66 16.58 3.70
N ALA A 170 26.71 17.39 3.61
CA ALA A 170 26.90 18.31 2.50
C ALA A 170 27.06 17.55 1.16
N ALA A 171 27.83 16.46 1.14
CA ALA A 171 28.01 15.62 -0.04
C ALA A 171 26.69 15.01 -0.53
N ARG A 172 25.81 14.58 0.39
CA ARG A 172 24.46 14.10 0.06
C ARG A 172 23.58 15.19 -0.56
N LEU A 173 23.69 16.44 -0.10
CA LEU A 173 22.97 17.57 -0.71
C LEU A 173 23.48 17.88 -2.12
N VAL A 174 24.80 17.83 -2.34
CA VAL A 174 25.38 17.99 -3.68
C VAL A 174 24.91 16.87 -4.60
N ALA A 175 25.03 15.61 -4.16
CA ALA A 175 24.57 14.45 -4.91
C ALA A 175 23.10 14.55 -5.30
N CYS A 176 22.25 15.00 -4.36
CA CYS A 176 20.86 15.26 -4.63
C CYS A 176 20.65 16.41 -5.64
N GLY A 177 21.38 17.52 -5.49
CA GLY A 177 21.33 18.65 -6.39
C GLY A 177 21.71 18.30 -7.82
N ILE A 178 22.61 17.33 -8.00
CA ILE A 178 22.97 16.74 -9.30
C ILE A 178 21.87 15.81 -9.82
N ALA A 179 21.30 14.96 -8.96
CA ALA A 179 20.27 14.00 -9.36
C ALA A 179 18.95 14.68 -9.79
N TRP A 180 18.59 15.81 -9.16
CA TRP A 180 17.35 16.54 -9.47
C TRP A 180 17.21 16.90 -10.96
N PRO A 181 18.11 17.67 -11.60
CA PRO A 181 17.95 18.05 -13.01
C PRO A 181 18.04 16.85 -13.96
N GLN A 182 18.78 15.78 -13.59
CA GLN A 182 18.80 14.53 -14.37
C GLN A 182 17.41 13.87 -14.44
N LEU A 183 16.64 13.96 -13.35
CA LEU A 183 15.30 13.39 -13.25
C LEU A 183 14.21 14.37 -13.74
N ALA A 184 14.34 15.65 -13.38
CA ALA A 184 13.41 16.72 -13.73
C ALA A 184 13.35 17.00 -15.23
N SER A 185 14.45 16.80 -15.96
CA SER A 185 14.47 16.89 -17.43
C SER A 185 13.64 15.78 -18.12
N ARG A 186 13.25 14.74 -17.38
CA ARG A 186 12.51 13.58 -17.90
C ARG A 186 11.10 13.44 -17.32
N SER A 187 10.79 14.14 -16.23
CA SER A 187 9.51 14.05 -15.52
C SER A 187 9.03 15.42 -15.06
N VAL A 188 7.86 15.81 -15.57
CA VAL A 188 7.19 17.09 -15.24
C VAL A 188 6.94 17.20 -13.73
N GLY A 189 6.54 16.10 -13.08
CA GLY A 189 6.29 16.11 -11.63
C GLY A 189 7.53 16.42 -10.79
N VAL A 190 8.72 15.99 -11.25
CA VAL A 190 9.99 16.25 -10.54
C VAL A 190 10.46 17.70 -10.77
N SER A 191 10.18 18.27 -11.95
CA SER A 191 10.50 19.69 -12.20
C SER A 191 9.69 20.63 -11.30
N ASP A 192 8.42 20.32 -11.06
CA ASP A 192 7.52 21.18 -10.25
C ASP A 192 7.91 21.23 -8.77
N LEU A 193 8.60 20.19 -8.26
CA LEU A 193 9.05 20.12 -6.88
C LEU A 193 10.22 21.08 -6.56
N GLY A 194 10.99 21.46 -7.59
CA GLY A 194 12.25 22.18 -7.46
C GLY A 194 13.35 21.38 -6.76
N ARG A 195 14.60 21.88 -6.82
CA ARG A 195 15.76 21.18 -6.22
C ARG A 195 15.61 20.97 -4.72
N SER A 196 15.29 22.03 -3.97
CA SER A 196 15.21 21.94 -2.49
C SER A 196 14.12 20.96 -2.06
N GLY A 197 12.95 20.99 -2.72
CA GLY A 197 11.87 20.04 -2.47
C GLY A 197 12.29 18.60 -2.77
N PHE A 198 12.96 18.38 -3.90
CA PHE A 198 13.47 17.06 -4.28
C PHE A 198 14.48 16.53 -3.26
N CYS A 199 15.37 17.38 -2.73
CA CYS A 199 16.33 16.95 -1.72
C CYS A 199 15.71 16.63 -0.37
N ARG A 200 14.70 17.39 0.05
CA ARG A 200 13.93 17.03 1.25
C ARG A 200 13.18 15.69 1.08
N TRP A 201 12.66 15.43 -0.12
CA TRP A 201 12.05 14.13 -0.44
C TRP A 201 13.09 12.99 -0.46
N ALA A 202 14.25 13.19 -1.08
CA ALA A 202 15.35 12.22 -1.12
C ALA A 202 15.88 11.89 0.28
N GLU A 203 16.00 12.88 1.17
CA GLU A 203 16.33 12.66 2.57
C GLU A 203 15.28 11.79 3.29
N ALA A 204 13.99 12.01 3.05
CA ALA A 204 12.92 11.18 3.59
C ALA A 204 12.97 9.74 3.02
N LEU A 205 13.32 9.59 1.74
CA LEU A 205 13.48 8.28 1.11
C LEU A 205 14.64 7.50 1.74
N ALA A 206 15.74 8.17 2.05
CA ALA A 206 16.87 7.56 2.75
C ALA A 206 16.48 7.05 4.15
N VAL A 207 15.64 7.80 4.88
CA VAL A 207 15.08 7.35 6.18
C VAL A 207 14.20 6.11 5.98
N HIS A 208 13.29 6.12 5.01
CA HIS A 208 12.48 4.93 4.71
C HIS A 208 13.34 3.71 4.33
N ALA A 209 14.38 3.91 3.52
CA ALA A 209 15.27 2.84 3.11
C ALA A 209 16.01 2.19 4.29
N SER A 210 16.56 2.99 5.23
CA SER A 210 17.26 2.46 6.40
C SER A 210 16.31 1.75 7.37
N MET A 211 15.15 2.34 7.64
CA MET A 211 14.17 1.80 8.59
C MET A 211 13.45 0.55 8.06
N SER A 212 13.13 0.51 6.76
CA SER A 212 12.48 -0.67 6.16
C SER A 212 13.35 -1.92 6.18
N VAL A 213 14.68 -1.77 6.14
CA VAL A 213 15.62 -2.91 6.28
C VAL A 213 15.59 -3.47 7.70
N GLN A 214 15.53 -2.59 8.72
CA GLN A 214 15.40 -3.02 10.12
C GLN A 214 14.06 -3.75 10.35
N ALA A 215 12.96 -3.16 9.88
CA ALA A 215 11.62 -3.74 10.01
C ALA A 215 11.51 -5.10 9.29
N ALA A 216 12.10 -5.23 8.10
CA ALA A 216 12.12 -6.51 7.37
C ALA A 216 12.93 -7.60 8.09
N GLY A 217 13.88 -7.22 8.95
CA GLY A 217 14.60 -8.15 9.83
C GLY A 217 13.80 -8.59 11.06
N GLY A 218 12.54 -8.18 11.20
CA GLY A 218 11.72 -8.44 12.39
C GLY A 218 12.13 -7.61 13.62
N VAL A 219 13.04 -6.65 13.44
CA VAL A 219 13.48 -5.75 14.50
C VAL A 219 12.57 -4.53 14.50
N ALA A 220 11.89 -4.29 15.62
CA ALA A 220 11.09 -3.08 15.80
C ALA A 220 11.98 -1.85 15.68
N VAL A 221 11.51 -0.82 14.97
CA VAL A 221 12.22 0.46 14.85
C VAL A 221 12.37 1.09 16.23
N ASP A 222 13.61 1.39 16.64
CA ASP A 222 13.89 2.01 17.94
C ASP A 222 13.33 3.44 18.05
N THR A 223 13.31 4.01 19.25
CA THR A 223 12.74 5.35 19.50
C THR A 223 13.40 6.43 18.64
N ASN A 224 14.71 6.37 18.40
CA ASN A 224 15.42 7.34 17.57
C ASN A 224 15.03 7.21 16.09
N GLY A 225 14.89 5.98 15.60
CA GLY A 225 14.39 5.68 14.27
C GLY A 225 12.95 6.17 14.08
N GLN A 226 12.08 5.96 15.07
CA GLN A 226 10.71 6.48 15.05
C GLN A 226 10.69 8.01 14.97
N ASP A 227 11.55 8.70 15.71
CA ASP A 227 11.65 10.17 15.66
C ASP A 227 12.19 10.66 14.30
N GLN A 228 13.10 9.91 13.66
CA GLN A 228 13.55 10.20 12.30
C GLN A 228 12.42 10.05 11.28
N VAL A 229 11.60 9.00 11.41
CA VAL A 229 10.41 8.76 10.58
C VAL A 229 9.40 9.89 10.74
N ILE A 230 9.07 10.30 11.97
CA ILE A 230 8.16 11.43 12.23
C ILE A 230 8.70 12.72 11.61
N ARG A 231 10.00 13.02 11.78
CA ARG A 231 10.62 14.20 11.13
C ARG A 231 10.55 14.13 9.60
N ALA A 232 10.67 12.94 9.00
CA ALA A 232 10.50 12.76 7.57
C ALA A 232 9.05 13.00 7.13
N ILE A 233 8.06 12.47 7.86
CA ILE A 233 6.62 12.71 7.61
C ILE A 233 6.29 14.20 7.69
N THR A 234 6.79 14.92 8.72
CA THR A 234 6.58 16.36 8.87
C THR A 234 7.17 17.14 7.69
N ARG A 235 8.37 16.78 7.23
CA ARG A 235 9.00 17.42 6.06
C ARG A 235 8.18 17.22 4.79
N LEU A 236 7.75 15.98 4.51
CA LEU A 236 6.90 15.70 3.35
C LEU A 236 5.55 16.42 3.44
N THR A 237 4.99 16.55 4.65
CA THR A 237 3.77 17.33 4.89
C THR A 237 3.95 18.80 4.54
N GLY A 238 5.09 19.40 4.89
CA GLY A 238 5.43 20.77 4.49
C GLY A 238 5.51 20.95 2.97
N LEU A 239 6.10 19.99 2.25
CA LEU A 239 6.17 20.01 0.77
C LEU A 239 4.79 19.89 0.12
N ILE A 240 3.95 19.01 0.64
CA ILE A 240 2.56 18.85 0.16
C ILE A 240 1.76 20.13 0.44
N ALA A 241 1.93 20.73 1.62
CA ALA A 241 1.25 21.96 2.00
C ALA A 241 1.69 23.17 1.16
N SER A 242 2.92 23.17 0.64
CA SER A 242 3.40 24.21 -0.29
C SER A 242 2.89 24.04 -1.73
N GLY A 243 1.99 23.08 -1.98
CA GLY A 243 1.36 22.88 -3.29
C GLY A 243 2.15 21.97 -4.25
N ALA A 244 3.13 21.20 -3.75
CA ALA A 244 3.85 20.27 -4.60
C ALA A 244 2.93 19.15 -5.14
N THR A 245 2.93 18.96 -6.45
CA THR A 245 2.07 18.01 -7.17
C THR A 245 2.74 16.66 -7.42
N TYR A 246 3.96 16.45 -6.94
CA TYR A 246 4.74 15.24 -7.19
C TYR A 246 4.12 14.03 -6.46
N PRO A 247 3.55 13.03 -7.18
CA PRO A 247 2.76 11.97 -6.53
C PRO A 247 3.52 11.14 -5.50
N GLU A 248 4.82 10.92 -5.73
CA GLU A 248 5.69 10.13 -4.83
C GLU A 248 5.83 10.76 -3.43
N LEU A 249 5.48 12.04 -3.25
CA LEU A 249 5.42 12.66 -1.91
C LEU A 249 4.36 11.97 -1.04
N TYR A 250 3.15 11.80 -1.60
CA TYR A 250 2.04 11.16 -0.90
C TYR A 250 2.39 9.72 -0.57
N ARG A 251 2.89 8.98 -1.58
CA ARG A 251 3.21 7.57 -1.40
C ARG A 251 4.29 7.35 -0.34
N LEU A 252 5.39 8.09 -0.40
CA LEU A 252 6.48 7.95 0.58
C LEU A 252 6.03 8.33 1.98
N ARG A 253 5.18 9.36 2.13
CA ARG A 253 4.62 9.73 3.44
C ARG A 253 3.76 8.60 4.02
N ALA A 254 2.93 7.95 3.22
CA ALA A 254 2.16 6.79 3.65
C ALA A 254 3.04 5.59 4.03
N ASP A 255 4.09 5.29 3.25
CA ASP A 255 5.02 4.19 3.53
C ASP A 255 5.82 4.43 4.83
N LEU A 256 6.16 5.69 5.13
CA LEU A 256 6.79 6.06 6.40
C LEU A 256 5.88 5.82 7.60
N VAL A 257 4.56 6.05 7.47
CA VAL A 257 3.60 5.78 8.54
C VAL A 257 3.55 4.27 8.87
N ASP A 258 3.67 3.40 7.87
CA ASP A 258 3.68 1.94 8.08
C ASP A 258 4.93 1.44 8.84
N LEU A 259 5.97 2.26 8.98
CA LEU A 259 7.17 1.93 9.77
C LEU A 259 7.03 2.26 11.27
N LEU A 260 5.98 2.98 11.66
CA LEU A 260 5.74 3.37 13.05
C LEU A 260 5.01 2.27 13.83
N PRO A 261 5.23 2.16 15.16
CA PRO A 261 4.39 1.30 16.00
C PRO A 261 2.95 1.80 16.00
N ALA A 262 1.99 0.89 16.26
CA ALA A 262 0.55 1.16 16.19
C ALA A 262 0.12 2.43 16.94
N GLU A 263 0.67 2.65 18.15
CA GLU A 263 0.38 3.82 18.99
C GLU A 263 0.68 5.16 18.29
N LYS A 264 1.80 5.24 17.56
CA LYS A 264 2.22 6.44 16.82
C LYS A 264 1.64 6.50 15.41
N ALA A 265 1.37 5.35 14.80
CA ALA A 265 0.80 5.25 13.47
C ALA A 265 -0.70 5.61 13.45
N MET A 266 -1.47 5.22 14.47
CA MET A 266 -2.92 5.40 14.54
C MET A 266 -3.40 6.83 14.22
N PRO A 267 -2.87 7.91 14.82
CA PRO A 267 -3.29 9.27 14.48
C PRO A 267 -2.96 9.68 13.03
N LEU A 268 -2.03 8.97 12.36
CA LEU A 268 -1.58 9.25 11.00
C LEU A 268 -2.20 8.30 9.95
N GLN A 269 -2.95 7.26 10.35
CA GLN A 269 -3.50 6.27 9.42
C GLN A 269 -4.48 6.88 8.41
N VAL A 270 -5.34 7.81 8.84
CA VAL A 270 -6.25 8.52 7.94
C VAL A 270 -5.47 9.31 6.89
N GLN A 271 -4.40 10.00 7.31
CA GLN A 271 -3.51 10.71 6.38
C GLN A 271 -2.83 9.75 5.41
N ALA A 272 -2.28 8.63 5.89
CA ALA A 272 -1.64 7.63 5.03
C ALA A 272 -2.63 7.00 4.02
N GLN A 273 -3.91 6.87 4.38
CA GLN A 273 -4.95 6.43 3.44
C GLN A 273 -5.26 7.49 2.39
N ASP A 274 -5.44 8.75 2.79
CA ASP A 274 -5.62 9.88 1.86
C ASP A 274 -4.45 10.01 0.88
N ASP A 275 -3.23 9.79 1.38
CA ASP A 275 -2.02 9.83 0.57
C ASP A 275 -1.96 8.74 -0.51
N ARG A 276 -2.25 7.49 -0.13
CA ARG A 276 -2.32 6.38 -1.09
C ARG A 276 -3.36 6.65 -2.17
N LEU A 277 -4.45 7.32 -1.78
CA LEU A 277 -5.53 7.67 -2.67
C LEU A 277 -5.16 8.79 -3.64
N ARG A 278 -4.55 9.87 -3.14
CA ARG A 278 -4.02 10.96 -3.99
C ARG A 278 -2.98 10.44 -4.96
N TYR A 279 -2.09 9.56 -4.50
CA TYR A 279 -1.14 8.87 -5.36
C TYR A 279 -1.86 8.10 -6.48
N ALA A 280 -2.82 7.24 -6.13
CA ALA A 280 -3.56 6.46 -7.13
C ALA A 280 -4.28 7.35 -8.15
N VAL A 281 -4.97 8.40 -7.71
CA VAL A 281 -5.66 9.35 -8.59
C VAL A 281 -4.69 10.07 -9.53
N ALA A 282 -3.50 10.42 -9.04
CA ALA A 282 -2.50 11.13 -9.82
C ALA A 282 -1.81 10.23 -10.86
N THR A 283 -1.65 8.94 -10.60
CA THR A 283 -0.85 8.03 -11.44
C THR A 283 -1.67 7.14 -12.38
N ARG A 284 -2.98 7.03 -12.17
CA ARG A 284 -3.85 6.13 -12.94
C ARG A 284 -4.64 6.83 -14.03
N ASP A 285 -4.37 6.46 -15.28
CA ASP A 285 -5.10 6.96 -16.44
C ASP A 285 -6.61 6.68 -16.40
N ASP A 286 -7.02 5.52 -15.89
CA ASP A 286 -8.44 5.17 -15.78
C ASP A 286 -9.18 6.07 -14.79
N LEU A 287 -8.53 6.46 -13.69
CA LEU A 287 -9.07 7.41 -12.73
C LEU A 287 -9.08 8.84 -13.26
N GLN A 288 -8.05 9.27 -13.99
CA GLN A 288 -8.00 10.62 -14.56
C GLN A 288 -9.12 10.91 -15.57
N ARG A 289 -9.64 9.86 -16.24
CA ARG A 289 -10.78 9.96 -17.17
C ARG A 289 -12.13 10.16 -16.48
N LEU A 290 -12.22 9.92 -15.18
CA LEU A 290 -13.44 10.13 -14.41
C LEU A 290 -13.63 11.62 -14.05
N PRO A 291 -14.88 12.07 -13.83
CA PRO A 291 -15.16 13.37 -13.25
C PRO A 291 -14.38 13.57 -11.94
N GLU A 292 -13.89 14.79 -11.70
CA GLU A 292 -13.02 15.09 -10.55
C GLU A 292 -13.63 14.65 -9.20
N ALA A 293 -14.95 14.89 -9.03
CA ALA A 293 -15.70 14.51 -7.85
C ALA A 293 -15.72 12.98 -7.60
N ASP A 294 -15.62 12.17 -8.65
CA ASP A 294 -15.69 10.71 -8.58
C ASP A 294 -14.32 10.06 -8.38
N ARG A 295 -13.23 10.71 -8.83
CA ARG A 295 -11.88 10.09 -8.85
C ARG A 295 -11.48 9.53 -7.50
N LYS A 296 -11.62 10.35 -6.45
CA LYS A 296 -11.28 9.98 -5.08
C LYS A 296 -12.15 8.82 -4.58
N GLN A 297 -13.43 8.87 -4.89
CA GLN A 297 -14.41 7.89 -4.41
C GLN A 297 -14.22 6.53 -5.09
N VAL A 298 -14.05 6.52 -6.41
CA VAL A 298 -13.78 5.30 -7.19
C VAL A 298 -12.43 4.70 -6.82
N ALA A 299 -11.43 5.52 -6.54
CA ALA A 299 -10.14 5.02 -6.12
C ALA A 299 -10.18 4.33 -4.73
N PHE A 300 -11.07 4.75 -3.81
CA PHE A 300 -11.35 3.96 -2.59
C PHE A 300 -11.95 2.59 -2.92
N ALA A 301 -12.88 2.52 -3.88
CA ALA A 301 -13.51 1.26 -4.29
C ALA A 301 -12.50 0.29 -4.92
N ILE A 302 -11.56 0.80 -5.73
CA ILE A 302 -10.51 -0.01 -6.34
C ILE A 302 -9.49 -0.50 -5.31
N ALA A 303 -9.10 0.36 -4.36
CA ALA A 303 -8.15 0.00 -3.32
C ALA A 303 -8.69 -1.11 -2.40
N ARG A 304 -10.01 -1.13 -2.17
CA ARG A 304 -10.70 -2.09 -1.30
C ARG A 304 -11.91 -2.67 -2.03
N PRO A 305 -11.66 -3.65 -2.91
CA PRO A 305 -12.66 -4.18 -3.83
C PRO A 305 -13.70 -5.04 -3.10
N ALA A 306 -14.80 -5.35 -3.79
CA ALA A 306 -15.69 -6.44 -3.41
C ALA A 306 -15.51 -7.58 -4.43
N LEU A 307 -14.75 -8.62 -4.06
CA LEU A 307 -14.32 -9.67 -4.96
C LEU A 307 -15.40 -10.73 -5.09
N ALA A 308 -15.97 -10.90 -6.29
CA ALA A 308 -16.94 -11.95 -6.58
C ALA A 308 -16.33 -13.34 -6.46
N VAL A 309 -17.11 -14.29 -5.95
CA VAL A 309 -16.69 -15.68 -5.76
C VAL A 309 -17.67 -16.65 -6.40
N ASN A 310 -17.13 -17.75 -6.94
CA ASN A 310 -17.88 -18.88 -7.47
C ASN A 310 -17.08 -20.17 -7.24
N GLY A 311 -17.75 -21.25 -6.83
CA GLY A 311 -17.14 -22.53 -6.48
C GLY A 311 -16.06 -22.43 -5.39
N GLY A 312 -16.23 -21.55 -4.40
CA GLY A 312 -15.26 -21.32 -3.33
C GLY A 312 -13.99 -20.57 -3.77
N LYS A 313 -13.97 -20.02 -4.98
CA LYS A 313 -12.80 -19.34 -5.57
C LYS A 313 -13.18 -17.94 -6.04
N PHE A 314 -12.18 -17.06 -6.17
CA PHE A 314 -12.37 -15.76 -6.80
C PHE A 314 -12.70 -15.94 -8.29
N ARG A 315 -13.73 -15.23 -8.76
CA ARG A 315 -14.16 -15.28 -10.16
C ARG A 315 -13.16 -14.57 -11.08
N ASP A 316 -12.68 -13.42 -10.62
CA ASP A 316 -11.75 -12.57 -11.35
C ASP A 316 -10.32 -12.71 -10.78
N ALA A 317 -9.34 -12.29 -11.58
CA ALA A 317 -7.96 -12.21 -11.10
C ALA A 317 -7.88 -11.28 -9.88
N LEU A 318 -7.14 -11.71 -8.86
CA LEU A 318 -6.94 -10.91 -7.66
C LEU A 318 -6.24 -9.60 -8.00
N PRO A 319 -6.74 -8.46 -7.50
CA PRO A 319 -6.02 -7.19 -7.60
C PRO A 319 -4.65 -7.32 -6.96
N ASP A 320 -3.62 -6.79 -7.62
CA ASP A 320 -2.23 -6.97 -7.19
C ASP A 320 -1.96 -6.55 -5.75
N ASN A 321 -2.60 -5.47 -5.29
CA ASN A 321 -2.47 -4.98 -3.92
C ASN A 321 -3.00 -5.96 -2.86
N TRP A 322 -3.83 -6.92 -3.27
CA TRP A 322 -4.38 -7.98 -2.41
C TRP A 322 -3.87 -9.37 -2.78
N LYS A 323 -3.27 -9.55 -3.95
CA LYS A 323 -2.91 -10.85 -4.53
C LYS A 323 -2.01 -11.66 -3.60
N SER A 324 -0.85 -11.14 -3.24
CA SER A 324 0.11 -11.85 -2.36
C SER A 324 -0.51 -12.20 -1.01
N LEU A 325 -1.36 -11.33 -0.49
CA LEU A 325 -1.99 -11.47 0.80
C LEU A 325 -3.10 -12.54 0.80
N LEU A 326 -3.93 -12.59 -0.24
CA LEU A 326 -5.08 -13.48 -0.34
C LEU A 326 -4.69 -14.85 -0.91
N GLU A 327 -3.73 -14.92 -1.84
CA GLU A 327 -3.23 -16.20 -2.40
C GLU A 327 -2.63 -17.11 -1.32
N GLY A 328 -1.90 -16.52 -0.36
CA GLY A 328 -1.35 -17.24 0.78
C GLY A 328 -2.40 -17.76 1.78
N ARG A 329 -3.69 -17.40 1.61
CA ARG A 329 -4.78 -17.66 2.57
C ARG A 329 -6.02 -18.25 1.91
N THR A 330 -5.88 -18.78 0.71
CA THR A 330 -6.99 -19.34 -0.10
C THR A 330 -7.80 -20.40 0.63
N ALA A 331 -7.17 -21.27 1.43
CA ALA A 331 -7.89 -22.30 2.19
C ALA A 331 -8.84 -21.73 3.24
N VAL A 332 -8.37 -20.73 4.01
CA VAL A 332 -9.19 -20.03 5.02
C VAL A 332 -10.33 -19.29 4.34
N ILE A 333 -10.02 -18.57 3.25
CA ILE A 333 -11.02 -17.80 2.50
C ILE A 333 -12.07 -18.71 1.89
N ALA A 334 -11.68 -19.83 1.28
CA ALA A 334 -12.59 -20.83 0.72
C ALA A 334 -13.51 -21.42 1.80
N GLN A 335 -12.98 -21.72 2.98
CA GLN A 335 -13.81 -22.15 4.11
C GLN A 335 -14.81 -21.07 4.52
N SER A 336 -14.37 -19.81 4.62
CA SER A 336 -15.25 -18.68 4.94
C SER A 336 -16.34 -18.46 3.90
N ILE A 337 -16.01 -18.58 2.61
CA ILE A 337 -16.97 -18.51 1.50
C ILE A 337 -18.03 -19.61 1.66
N ALA A 338 -17.60 -20.85 1.89
CA ALA A 338 -18.51 -22.00 2.01
C ALA A 338 -19.42 -21.89 3.24
N ALA A 339 -18.89 -21.41 4.36
CA ALA A 339 -19.62 -21.30 5.63
C ALA A 339 -20.53 -20.06 5.71
N THR A 340 -20.47 -19.15 4.73
CA THR A 340 -21.26 -17.91 4.72
C THR A 340 -22.43 -18.00 3.75
N GLY A 341 -23.63 -17.75 4.25
CA GLY A 341 -24.89 -17.77 3.52
C GLY A 341 -25.63 -16.43 3.60
N PHE A 342 -26.64 -16.25 2.76
CA PHE A 342 -27.58 -15.15 2.89
C PHE A 342 -28.84 -15.64 3.60
N LEU A 343 -29.36 -14.81 4.48
CA LEU A 343 -30.61 -15.02 5.20
C LEU A 343 -31.74 -14.38 4.39
N GLY A 344 -32.69 -15.20 3.96
CA GLY A 344 -33.81 -14.80 3.12
C GLY A 344 -35.15 -14.91 3.84
N ARG A 345 -36.21 -14.47 3.15
CA ARG A 345 -37.61 -14.69 3.55
C ARG A 345 -38.37 -15.40 2.43
N GLY A 346 -38.89 -16.58 2.73
CA GLY A 346 -39.67 -17.38 1.78
C GLY A 346 -38.87 -17.80 0.53
N GLN A 347 -39.59 -18.07 -0.56
CA GLN A 347 -39.03 -18.64 -1.80
C GLN A 347 -38.38 -17.59 -2.73
N GLY A 348 -38.42 -16.31 -2.38
CA GLY A 348 -37.97 -15.20 -3.23
C GLY A 348 -36.55 -14.72 -2.93
N PRO A 349 -35.93 -13.93 -3.83
CA PRO A 349 -34.57 -13.41 -3.67
C PRO A 349 -34.47 -12.25 -2.66
N GLN A 350 -35.40 -12.15 -1.70
CA GLN A 350 -35.38 -11.10 -0.68
C GLN A 350 -34.28 -11.39 0.34
N HIS A 351 -33.11 -10.83 0.07
CA HIS A 351 -31.97 -10.86 0.97
C HIS A 351 -32.18 -9.89 2.14
N LEU A 352 -32.24 -10.43 3.36
CA LEU A 352 -32.38 -9.65 4.59
C LEU A 352 -31.01 -9.29 5.19
N ALA A 353 -30.17 -10.31 5.36
CA ALA A 353 -28.87 -10.19 6.00
C ALA A 353 -27.94 -11.33 5.55
N THR A 354 -26.66 -11.23 5.89
CA THR A 354 -25.70 -12.32 5.80
C THR A 354 -25.68 -13.11 7.12
N ALA A 355 -25.36 -14.40 7.07
CA ALA A 355 -25.09 -15.22 8.26
C ALA A 355 -23.99 -16.23 7.98
N PHE A 356 -23.34 -16.75 9.02
CA PHE A 356 -22.27 -17.74 8.85
C PHE A 356 -22.33 -18.84 9.90
N ARG A 357 -21.86 -20.03 9.52
CA ARG A 357 -21.94 -21.24 10.33
C ARG A 357 -20.82 -21.31 11.36
N ILE A 358 -21.17 -21.63 12.61
CA ILE A 358 -20.22 -21.81 13.74
C ILE A 358 -20.27 -23.21 14.37
N ALA A 359 -21.31 -23.99 14.08
CA ALA A 359 -21.44 -25.41 14.40
C ALA A 359 -22.37 -26.08 13.38
N PRO A 360 -22.56 -27.41 13.40
CA PRO A 360 -23.38 -28.06 12.38
C PRO A 360 -24.78 -27.44 12.20
N ASP A 361 -25.52 -27.23 13.27
CA ASP A 361 -26.87 -26.67 13.21
C ASP A 361 -26.94 -25.22 13.69
N LEU A 362 -25.80 -24.53 13.82
CA LEU A 362 -25.73 -23.17 14.38
C LEU A 362 -25.10 -22.17 13.44
N ILE A 363 -25.77 -21.03 13.28
CA ILE A 363 -25.29 -19.87 12.56
C ILE A 363 -25.29 -18.61 13.42
N VAL A 364 -24.46 -17.66 13.02
CA VAL A 364 -24.39 -16.32 13.62
C VAL A 364 -24.82 -15.27 12.60
N THR A 365 -25.57 -14.28 13.07
CA THR A 365 -25.95 -13.09 12.31
C THR A 365 -26.13 -11.89 13.26
N VAL A 366 -26.70 -10.80 12.76
CA VAL A 366 -27.06 -9.61 13.55
C VAL A 366 -28.48 -9.66 14.09
N ASP A 367 -28.73 -9.07 15.25
CA ASP A 367 -30.04 -8.99 15.93
C ASP A 367 -31.17 -8.44 15.04
N PHE A 368 -30.91 -7.40 14.25
CA PHE A 368 -31.89 -6.80 13.35
C PHE A 368 -32.09 -7.57 12.04
N ALA A 369 -31.34 -8.65 11.77
CA ALA A 369 -31.51 -9.48 10.57
C ALA A 369 -32.92 -10.07 10.46
N LEU A 370 -33.55 -10.35 11.60
CA LEU A 370 -34.91 -10.88 11.71
C LEU A 370 -35.95 -9.78 12.04
N GLY A 371 -35.61 -8.50 11.86
CA GLY A 371 -36.26 -7.32 12.47
C GLY A 371 -37.76 -7.43 12.71
N GLN A 372 -38.21 -6.93 13.88
CA GLN A 372 -39.59 -6.96 14.42
C GLN A 372 -40.57 -7.71 13.53
N LEU A 373 -40.71 -9.03 13.75
CA LEU A 373 -41.81 -9.82 13.19
C LEU A 373 -43.05 -8.92 13.11
N PRO A 374 -43.65 -8.66 11.93
CA PRO A 374 -44.92 -7.98 11.91
C PRO A 374 -45.80 -8.73 12.90
N LYS A 375 -46.34 -8.02 13.91
CA LYS A 375 -47.39 -8.58 14.77
C LYS A 375 -48.36 -9.22 13.80
N PRO A 376 -48.65 -10.53 13.94
CA PRO A 376 -49.44 -11.23 12.93
C PRO A 376 -50.70 -10.40 12.69
N PRO A 377 -51.06 -10.07 11.43
CA PRO A 377 -52.44 -9.72 11.18
C PRO A 377 -53.28 -10.84 11.78
N GLU A 378 -54.29 -10.51 12.58
CA GLU A 378 -55.26 -11.48 13.07
C GLU A 378 -55.61 -12.42 11.93
N ALA A 379 -55.40 -13.71 12.16
CA ALA A 379 -55.25 -14.72 11.12
C ALA A 379 -56.40 -14.68 10.08
N GLU A 380 -56.17 -14.01 8.96
CA GLU A 380 -56.89 -14.33 7.73
C GLU A 380 -56.16 -15.51 7.06
N ALA A 381 -56.92 -16.59 6.89
CA ALA A 381 -56.44 -17.90 6.49
C ALA A 381 -55.70 -17.84 5.15
N ALA A 382 -54.36 -17.86 5.21
CA ALA A 382 -53.56 -18.26 4.06
C ALA A 382 -53.92 -19.72 3.69
N PRO A 383 -53.97 -20.06 2.39
CA PRO A 383 -54.28 -21.41 1.94
C PRO A 383 -53.27 -22.40 2.53
N ALA A 384 -53.74 -23.58 2.95
CA ALA A 384 -53.01 -24.60 3.72
C ALA A 384 -51.70 -25.13 3.09
N ASN A 385 -51.40 -24.75 1.84
CA ASN A 385 -50.22 -25.16 1.09
C ASN A 385 -49.27 -23.99 0.74
N ALA A 386 -49.53 -22.77 1.22
CA ALA A 386 -48.59 -21.68 1.08
C ALA A 386 -47.43 -21.88 2.08
N PRO A 387 -46.15 -21.80 1.65
CA PRO A 387 -45.02 -21.80 2.59
C PRO A 387 -45.23 -20.69 3.61
N ASP A 388 -45.07 -20.99 4.89
CA ASP A 388 -45.26 -19.99 5.94
C ASP A 388 -44.32 -18.80 5.67
N PRO A 389 -44.85 -17.60 5.38
CA PRO A 389 -44.05 -16.43 5.04
C PRO A 389 -43.20 -15.95 6.23
N ARG A 390 -43.25 -16.61 7.39
CA ARG A 390 -42.42 -16.34 8.57
C ARG A 390 -41.14 -17.18 8.63
N ILE A 391 -41.01 -18.22 7.80
CA ILE A 391 -39.81 -19.07 7.81
C ILE A 391 -38.68 -18.32 7.09
N HIS A 392 -37.63 -18.04 7.87
CA HIS A 392 -36.37 -17.55 7.35
C HIS A 392 -35.52 -18.74 6.93
N ASP A 393 -34.98 -18.67 5.73
CA ASP A 393 -34.09 -19.71 5.20
C ASP A 393 -32.68 -19.16 5.09
N LEU A 394 -31.71 -19.97 5.47
CA LEU A 394 -30.31 -19.71 5.16
C LEU A 394 -29.96 -20.38 3.83
N HIS A 395 -29.36 -19.60 2.94
CA HIS A 395 -28.95 -20.03 1.62
C HIS A 395 -27.43 -19.91 1.47
N PHE A 396 -26.74 -21.04 1.29
CA PHE A 396 -25.26 -21.04 1.13
C PHE A 396 -24.78 -20.74 -0.30
N CYS A 397 -25.70 -20.41 -1.21
CA CYS A 397 -25.42 -20.33 -2.64
C CYS A 397 -24.42 -19.25 -3.04
N GLU A 398 -23.52 -19.62 -3.94
CA GLU A 398 -22.68 -18.71 -4.72
C GLU A 398 -23.37 -18.53 -6.06
N ALA A 399 -24.40 -17.68 -6.09
CA ALA A 399 -25.18 -17.48 -7.30
C ALA A 399 -24.31 -16.82 -8.38
N GLU A 400 -24.36 -17.32 -9.62
CA GLU A 400 -23.67 -16.72 -10.76
C GLU A 400 -24.19 -15.32 -11.06
N ASP A 401 -25.48 -15.09 -10.78
CA ASP A 401 -26.10 -13.78 -10.77
C ASP A 401 -27.15 -13.65 -9.65
N ALA A 402 -27.59 -12.43 -9.38
CA ALA A 402 -28.60 -12.12 -8.36
C ALA A 402 -29.99 -12.73 -8.61
N ARG A 403 -30.23 -13.20 -9.84
CA ARG A 403 -31.54 -13.63 -10.33
C ARG A 403 -31.69 -15.15 -10.24
N THR A 404 -30.58 -15.88 -10.17
CA THR A 404 -30.55 -17.33 -10.06
C THR A 404 -30.95 -17.72 -8.64
N ALA A 405 -32.16 -18.28 -8.53
CA ALA A 405 -32.66 -18.76 -7.25
C ALA A 405 -31.75 -19.85 -6.69
N CYS A 406 -31.43 -19.75 -5.40
CA CYS A 406 -30.70 -20.79 -4.70
C CYS A 406 -31.52 -22.10 -4.75
N PRO A 407 -30.94 -23.21 -5.22
CA PRO A 407 -31.63 -24.49 -5.28
C PRO A 407 -32.26 -24.88 -3.92
N PRO A 408 -33.46 -25.49 -3.89
CA PRO A 408 -34.18 -25.81 -2.66
C PRO A 408 -33.39 -26.70 -1.69
N ASP A 409 -32.58 -27.61 -2.23
CA ASP A 409 -31.68 -28.53 -1.51
C ASP A 409 -30.51 -27.82 -0.80
N ARG A 410 -30.32 -26.52 -1.04
CA ARG A 410 -29.29 -25.70 -0.37
C ARG A 410 -29.87 -24.69 0.61
N ARG A 411 -31.10 -24.94 1.07
CA ARG A 411 -31.83 -24.10 2.01
C ARG A 411 -31.89 -24.79 3.35
N SER A 412 -31.57 -24.03 4.38
CA SER A 412 -31.59 -24.47 5.75
C SER A 412 -32.57 -23.60 6.54
N PRO A 413 -33.80 -24.09 6.80
CA PRO A 413 -34.80 -23.37 7.59
C PRO A 413 -34.27 -23.00 8.98
N VAL A 414 -34.52 -21.76 9.41
CA VAL A 414 -34.23 -21.33 10.78
C VAL A 414 -35.31 -21.88 11.71
N THR A 415 -34.91 -22.67 12.70
CA THR A 415 -35.83 -23.35 13.62
C THR A 415 -35.91 -22.74 15.01
N ALA A 416 -34.87 -22.02 15.45
CA ALA A 416 -34.87 -21.38 16.77
C ALA A 416 -33.86 -20.23 16.88
N ILE A 417 -34.15 -19.30 17.78
CA ILE A 417 -33.14 -18.38 18.33
C ILE A 417 -32.49 -19.11 19.52
N VAL A 418 -31.17 -19.29 19.47
CA VAL A 418 -30.37 -19.94 20.53
C VAL A 418 -29.82 -18.91 21.50
N PHE A 419 -29.38 -17.77 20.97
CA PHE A 419 -28.87 -16.65 21.76
C PHE A 419 -29.25 -15.33 21.09
N ASP A 420 -29.74 -14.39 21.90
CA ASP A 420 -30.06 -13.02 21.50
C ASP A 420 -29.17 -12.05 22.30
N GLY A 421 -28.25 -11.39 21.61
CA GLY A 421 -27.28 -10.48 22.21
C GLY A 421 -27.84 -9.12 22.59
N THR A 422 -29.08 -8.78 22.22
CA THR A 422 -29.69 -7.46 22.47
C THR A 422 -29.66 -7.06 23.94
N GLY A 423 -29.95 -8.01 24.84
CA GLY A 423 -29.90 -7.81 26.29
C GLY A 423 -28.49 -7.64 26.87
N TYR A 424 -27.45 -7.93 26.08
CA TYR A 424 -26.05 -7.84 26.47
C TYR A 424 -25.30 -6.73 25.73
N HIS A 425 -26.04 -5.74 25.19
CA HIS A 425 -25.44 -4.66 24.40
C HIS A 425 -24.60 -5.14 23.22
N SER A 426 -24.89 -6.36 22.74
CA SER A 426 -24.27 -6.98 21.59
C SER A 426 -25.27 -7.05 20.45
N ARG A 427 -24.81 -6.78 19.23
CA ARG A 427 -25.63 -6.96 18.02
C ARG A 427 -25.61 -8.39 17.50
N VAL A 428 -25.02 -9.34 18.24
CA VAL A 428 -24.82 -10.72 17.80
C VAL A 428 -26.04 -11.57 18.14
N MET A 429 -26.47 -12.38 17.18
CA MET A 429 -27.53 -13.38 17.36
C MET A 429 -27.08 -14.75 16.87
N VAL A 430 -27.39 -15.80 17.63
CA VAL A 430 -27.13 -17.20 17.24
C VAL A 430 -28.45 -17.90 16.96
N LEU A 431 -28.56 -18.47 15.77
CA LEU A 431 -29.75 -19.16 15.29
C LEU A 431 -29.45 -20.64 15.09
N ARG A 432 -30.47 -21.47 15.30
CA ARG A 432 -30.49 -22.88 14.92
C ARG A 432 -31.11 -23.02 13.54
N ILE A 433 -30.52 -23.88 12.73
CA ILE A 433 -31.04 -24.24 11.41
C ILE A 433 -31.26 -25.75 11.29
N GLU A 434 -32.17 -26.14 10.40
CA GLU A 434 -32.24 -27.50 9.88
C GLU A 434 -31.08 -27.75 8.90
N GLU A 435 -30.44 -28.91 9.01
CA GLU A 435 -29.41 -29.30 8.06
C GLU A 435 -30.06 -29.60 6.71
N ALA A 436 -29.56 -28.92 5.67
CA ALA A 436 -29.95 -29.21 4.30
C ALA A 436 -29.42 -30.58 3.85
N GLU A 437 -29.96 -31.14 2.77
CA GLU A 437 -29.46 -32.39 2.21
C GLU A 437 -28.02 -32.22 1.69
N GLY A 438 -27.11 -33.08 2.16
CA GLY A 438 -25.69 -33.09 1.75
C GLY A 438 -24.72 -32.69 2.86
N PRO A 439 -23.40 -32.85 2.63
CA PRO A 439 -22.38 -32.56 3.63
C PRO A 439 -22.30 -31.04 3.85
N PRO A 440 -22.57 -30.55 5.05
CA PRO A 440 -22.72 -29.13 5.26
C PRO A 440 -21.33 -28.46 5.47
N PRO A 441 -21.16 -27.17 5.13
CA PRO A 441 -19.85 -26.53 5.08
C PRO A 441 -19.18 -26.48 6.46
N ARG A 442 -17.85 -26.66 6.51
CA ARG A 442 -17.13 -26.67 7.80
C ARG A 442 -17.34 -25.34 8.56
N ALA A 443 -17.75 -25.45 9.82
CA ALA A 443 -17.96 -24.32 10.71
C ALA A 443 -16.71 -23.44 10.87
N LEU A 444 -16.93 -22.13 11.04
CA LEU A 444 -15.88 -21.17 11.33
C LEU A 444 -15.56 -21.13 12.82
N SER A 445 -14.26 -21.05 13.14
CA SER A 445 -13.81 -20.91 14.52
C SER A 445 -13.87 -19.44 14.95
N LEU A 446 -14.51 -19.22 16.09
CA LEU A 446 -14.57 -17.91 16.74
C LEU A 446 -13.28 -17.65 17.54
N ARG A 447 -12.92 -16.38 17.68
CA ARG A 447 -11.82 -15.92 18.52
C ARG A 447 -12.24 -14.68 19.26
N SER A 448 -11.85 -14.60 20.53
CA SER A 448 -11.99 -13.40 21.33
C SER A 448 -11.17 -12.22 20.78
N ALA A 449 -11.79 -11.05 20.79
CA ALA A 449 -11.18 -9.77 20.44
C ALA A 449 -10.65 -9.01 21.67
N ASP A 450 -10.60 -9.65 22.84
CA ASP A 450 -10.05 -9.09 24.08
C ASP A 450 -8.53 -9.32 24.21
N GLY A 451 -7.97 -8.80 25.30
CA GLY A 451 -6.58 -9.04 25.72
C GLY A 451 -5.56 -8.64 24.64
N ASP A 452 -4.65 -9.56 24.33
CA ASP A 452 -3.59 -9.37 23.33
C ASP A 452 -4.14 -8.98 21.94
N PHE A 453 -5.36 -9.41 21.59
CA PHE A 453 -5.96 -9.02 20.32
C PHE A 453 -6.31 -7.53 20.32
N ALA A 454 -6.96 -7.02 21.36
CA ALA A 454 -7.32 -5.60 21.47
C ALA A 454 -6.09 -4.69 21.40
N GLN A 455 -4.96 -5.11 21.96
CA GLN A 455 -3.69 -4.37 21.90
C GLN A 455 -3.06 -4.39 20.51
N ALA A 456 -3.28 -5.46 19.74
CA ALA A 456 -2.69 -5.68 18.42
C ALA A 456 -3.68 -5.55 17.25
N VAL A 457 -4.90 -5.05 17.48
CA VAL A 457 -5.98 -5.04 16.47
C VAL A 457 -5.66 -4.09 15.31
N THR A 458 -4.98 -2.99 15.61
CA THR A 458 -4.61 -1.96 14.64
C THR A 458 -3.70 -2.55 13.58
N ASP A 459 -4.02 -2.26 12.32
CA ASP A 459 -3.26 -2.67 11.14
C ASP A 459 -3.27 -4.17 10.82
N ARG A 460 -4.19 -4.93 11.42
CA ARG A 460 -4.40 -6.31 10.98
C ARG A 460 -5.25 -6.35 9.72
N TYR A 461 -4.82 -7.13 8.75
CA TYR A 461 -5.65 -7.38 7.58
C TYR A 461 -6.81 -8.31 7.92
N ALA A 462 -7.99 -7.96 7.40
CA ALA A 462 -9.20 -8.72 7.61
C ALA A 462 -10.02 -8.81 6.31
N VAL A 463 -10.94 -9.75 6.29
CA VAL A 463 -11.97 -9.84 5.24
C VAL A 463 -13.34 -9.94 5.88
N VAL A 464 -14.34 -9.43 5.17
CA VAL A 464 -15.74 -9.73 5.42
C VAL A 464 -16.29 -10.49 4.22
N VAL A 465 -16.99 -11.58 4.47
CA VAL A 465 -17.74 -12.32 3.44
C VAL A 465 -19.21 -11.96 3.57
N GLY A 466 -19.88 -11.68 2.46
CA GLY A 466 -21.31 -11.41 2.48
C GLY A 466 -21.88 -11.17 1.10
N TYR A 467 -23.09 -10.63 1.04
CA TYR A 467 -23.85 -10.45 -0.20
C TYR A 467 -24.13 -8.97 -0.42
N PRO A 468 -23.11 -8.17 -0.78
CA PRO A 468 -23.26 -6.74 -0.91
C PRO A 468 -24.26 -6.38 -2.02
N ALA A 469 -25.19 -5.50 -1.66
CA ALA A 469 -26.24 -4.99 -2.51
C ALA A 469 -26.11 -3.47 -2.70
N ARG A 470 -26.82 -2.93 -3.70
CA ARG A 470 -26.86 -1.49 -3.95
C ARG A 470 -27.36 -0.73 -2.73
N ASP A 471 -26.61 0.28 -2.32
CA ASP A 471 -26.88 1.08 -1.13
C ASP A 471 -26.90 2.57 -1.49
N GLN A 472 -28.08 3.19 -1.37
CA GLN A 472 -28.28 4.61 -1.71
C GLN A 472 -27.55 5.56 -0.75
N ARG A 473 -27.08 5.07 0.40
CA ARG A 473 -26.29 5.85 1.37
C ARG A 473 -24.82 6.00 0.97
N MET A 474 -24.41 5.37 -0.13
CA MET A 474 -23.06 5.45 -0.69
C MET A 474 -23.10 6.11 -2.07
N PRO A 475 -22.02 6.81 -2.48
CA PRO A 475 -21.99 7.41 -3.81
C PRO A 475 -22.14 6.37 -4.92
N THR A 476 -22.92 6.71 -5.95
CA THR A 476 -23.26 5.77 -7.03
C THR A 476 -22.02 5.25 -7.75
N ALA A 477 -21.03 6.10 -8.01
CA ALA A 477 -19.78 5.70 -8.65
C ALA A 477 -19.01 4.63 -7.84
N VAL A 478 -19.03 4.73 -6.51
CA VAL A 478 -18.41 3.75 -5.60
C VAL A 478 -19.14 2.42 -5.69
N VAL A 479 -20.47 2.44 -5.53
CA VAL A 479 -21.30 1.22 -5.57
C VAL A 479 -21.19 0.53 -6.93
N GLN A 480 -21.19 1.31 -8.02
CA GLN A 480 -21.02 0.80 -9.38
C GLN A 480 -19.63 0.17 -9.58
N THR A 481 -18.58 0.76 -9.02
CA THR A 481 -17.22 0.20 -9.08
C THR A 481 -17.11 -1.08 -8.26
N LEU A 482 -17.71 -1.12 -7.07
CA LEU A 482 -17.66 -2.29 -6.18
C LEU A 482 -18.46 -3.49 -6.71
N LEU A 483 -19.66 -3.24 -7.25
CA LEU A 483 -20.63 -4.29 -7.55
C LEU A 483 -20.81 -4.54 -9.05
N GLY A 484 -20.38 -3.59 -9.90
CA GLY A 484 -20.64 -3.64 -11.33
C GLY A 484 -22.14 -3.71 -11.61
N GLN A 485 -22.53 -4.66 -12.47
CA GLN A 485 -23.94 -4.91 -12.80
C GLN A 485 -24.63 -5.90 -11.85
N GLU A 486 -23.89 -6.51 -10.91
CA GLU A 486 -24.36 -7.65 -10.13
C GLU A 486 -24.48 -7.28 -8.65
N SER A 487 -25.71 -7.09 -8.18
CA SER A 487 -26.00 -6.79 -6.76
C SER A 487 -26.42 -8.06 -6.03
N GLY A 488 -26.03 -8.27 -4.77
CA GLY A 488 -26.53 -9.38 -3.96
C GLY A 488 -25.94 -10.75 -4.28
N ILE A 489 -24.82 -10.82 -5.01
CA ILE A 489 -24.01 -12.04 -5.12
C ILE A 489 -22.98 -12.10 -4.00
N LYS A 490 -22.52 -13.30 -3.66
CA LYS A 490 -21.52 -13.52 -2.61
C LYS A 490 -20.19 -12.88 -3.00
N ARG A 491 -19.59 -12.13 -2.08
CA ARG A 491 -18.29 -11.47 -2.28
C ARG A 491 -17.42 -11.55 -1.03
N VAL A 492 -16.11 -11.52 -1.26
CA VAL A 492 -15.09 -11.31 -0.24
C VAL A 492 -14.63 -9.85 -0.32
N MET A 493 -14.74 -9.12 0.78
CA MET A 493 -14.39 -7.71 0.88
C MET A 493 -13.18 -7.56 1.81
N PRO A 494 -11.96 -7.40 1.27
CA PRO A 494 -10.76 -7.21 2.08
C PRO A 494 -10.55 -5.78 2.56
N GLY A 495 -9.84 -5.64 3.68
CA GLY A 495 -9.41 -4.36 4.27
C GLY A 495 -8.53 -4.54 5.51
N ARG A 496 -8.42 -3.49 6.31
CA ARG A 496 -7.64 -3.42 7.56
C ARG A 496 -8.56 -3.11 8.73
N MET A 497 -8.23 -3.69 9.89
CA MET A 497 -8.76 -3.28 11.18
C MET A 497 -7.97 -2.06 11.64
N LEU A 498 -8.69 -0.98 11.96
CA LEU A 498 -8.11 0.30 12.31
C LEU A 498 -7.99 0.50 13.82
N GLY A 499 -8.77 -0.23 14.61
CA GLY A 499 -8.82 -0.07 16.05
C GLY A 499 -10.15 -0.55 16.64
N LEU A 500 -10.27 -0.36 17.96
CA LEU A 500 -11.55 -0.36 18.66
C LEU A 500 -12.06 1.08 18.76
N GLY A 501 -13.35 1.29 18.50
CA GLY A 501 -13.94 2.62 18.53
C GLY A 501 -15.43 2.60 18.82
N ASN A 502 -15.91 3.70 19.39
CA ASN A 502 -17.34 3.87 19.65
C ASN A 502 -18.07 4.29 18.36
N THR A 503 -19.31 3.83 18.20
CA THR A 503 -20.19 4.17 17.07
C THR A 503 -21.64 4.11 17.54
N GLU A 504 -22.51 4.94 17.01
CA GLU A 504 -23.95 4.91 17.33
C GLU A 504 -24.61 3.58 16.95
N MET A 505 -23.98 2.80 16.08
CA MET A 505 -24.47 1.47 15.67
C MET A 505 -24.31 0.41 16.76
N LEU A 506 -23.43 0.65 17.75
CA LEU A 506 -23.05 -0.30 18.80
C LEU A 506 -23.12 0.37 20.17
N THR A 507 -23.61 -0.37 21.16
CA THR A 507 -23.72 0.08 22.55
C THR A 507 -22.39 0.00 23.33
N GLY A 508 -21.28 -0.33 22.66
CA GLY A 508 -19.93 -0.44 23.21
C GLY A 508 -18.87 -0.31 22.11
N PRO A 509 -17.58 -0.50 22.45
CA PRO A 509 -16.50 -0.40 21.47
C PRO A 509 -16.65 -1.48 20.39
N GLY A 510 -16.73 -1.05 19.14
CA GLY A 510 -16.74 -1.92 17.96
C GLY A 510 -15.37 -2.02 17.32
N ILE A 511 -15.14 -3.10 16.56
CA ILE A 511 -13.98 -3.16 15.67
C ILE A 511 -14.26 -2.26 14.47
N VAL A 512 -13.44 -1.21 14.32
CA VAL A 512 -13.50 -0.29 13.18
C VAL A 512 -12.61 -0.83 12.09
N THR A 513 -13.14 -0.92 10.87
CA THR A 513 -12.43 -1.39 9.69
C THR A 513 -12.60 -0.41 8.55
N ASP A 514 -11.67 -0.48 7.60
CA ASP A 514 -11.70 0.34 6.40
C ASP A 514 -12.36 -0.38 5.20
N ILE A 515 -12.96 -1.56 5.45
CA ILE A 515 -13.57 -2.44 4.45
C ILE A 515 -14.78 -1.77 3.79
N ASN A 516 -14.82 -1.79 2.46
CA ASN A 516 -15.93 -1.25 1.67
C ASN A 516 -17.14 -2.20 1.66
N THR A 517 -17.91 -2.22 2.75
CA THR A 517 -19.19 -2.93 2.81
C THR A 517 -20.35 -2.06 2.32
N THR A 518 -21.39 -2.70 1.79
CA THR A 518 -22.65 -2.05 1.38
C THR A 518 -23.85 -2.72 2.07
N GLY A 519 -25.08 -2.35 1.71
CA GLY A 519 -26.29 -3.03 2.19
C GLY A 519 -26.22 -4.55 1.95
N GLY A 520 -26.86 -5.33 2.82
CA GLY A 520 -26.88 -6.80 2.74
C GLY A 520 -25.67 -7.51 3.38
N VAL A 521 -24.56 -6.82 3.65
CA VAL A 521 -23.37 -7.45 4.27
C VAL A 521 -23.52 -7.66 5.78
N ALA A 522 -24.46 -6.99 6.43
CA ALA A 522 -24.69 -7.10 7.88
C ALA A 522 -24.93 -8.57 8.29
N GLY A 523 -24.29 -9.01 9.37
CA GLY A 523 -24.25 -10.40 9.82
C GLY A 523 -23.11 -11.23 9.23
N GLY A 524 -22.33 -10.70 8.29
CA GLY A 524 -21.14 -11.37 7.74
C GLY A 524 -20.00 -11.51 8.76
N PRO A 525 -19.17 -12.57 8.65
CA PRO A 525 -18.04 -12.78 9.55
C PRO A 525 -16.90 -11.80 9.26
N LEU A 526 -16.40 -11.10 10.29
CA LEU A 526 -15.12 -10.39 10.21
C LEU A 526 -13.98 -11.36 10.55
N ILE A 527 -13.19 -11.73 9.55
CA ILE A 527 -12.14 -12.74 9.67
C ILE A 527 -10.78 -12.05 9.70
N ASP A 528 -10.02 -12.31 10.77
CA ASP A 528 -8.61 -11.91 10.86
C ASP A 528 -7.78 -12.80 9.94
N LEU A 529 -7.22 -12.24 8.88
CA LEU A 529 -6.48 -13.02 7.89
C LEU A 529 -5.20 -13.65 8.47
N THR A 530 -4.66 -13.11 9.55
CA THR A 530 -3.46 -13.68 10.19
C THR A 530 -3.77 -15.01 10.89
N THR A 531 -4.92 -15.12 11.56
CA THR A 531 -5.30 -16.34 12.30
C THR A 531 -6.32 -17.22 11.60
N GLY A 532 -7.02 -16.68 10.59
CA GLY A 532 -8.12 -17.33 9.90
C GLY A 532 -9.35 -17.56 10.79
N ARG A 533 -9.45 -16.86 11.92
CA ARG A 533 -10.57 -16.96 12.86
C ARG A 533 -11.48 -15.74 12.76
N VAL A 534 -12.74 -15.92 13.10
CA VAL A 534 -13.73 -14.85 13.14
C VAL A 534 -13.60 -14.09 14.46
N VAL A 535 -13.38 -12.78 14.38
CA VAL A 535 -13.15 -11.90 15.55
C VAL A 535 -14.36 -11.00 15.85
N GLY A 536 -15.33 -10.96 14.94
CA GLY A 536 -16.58 -10.24 15.15
C GLY A 536 -17.59 -10.47 14.04
N VAL A 537 -18.75 -9.83 14.20
CA VAL A 537 -19.86 -9.86 13.23
C VAL A 537 -20.01 -8.48 12.63
N HIS A 538 -20.00 -8.37 11.31
CA HIS A 538 -20.20 -7.09 10.63
C HIS A 538 -21.62 -6.56 10.89
N VAL A 539 -21.74 -5.32 11.36
CA VAL A 539 -23.03 -4.71 11.75
C VAL A 539 -23.47 -3.68 10.72
N GLY A 540 -22.56 -2.84 10.27
CA GLY A 540 -22.87 -1.79 9.31
C GLY A 540 -21.69 -0.89 9.06
N GLY A 541 -21.93 0.26 8.45
CA GLY A 541 -20.85 1.19 8.18
C GLY A 541 -21.34 2.54 7.70
N GLN A 542 -20.50 3.54 7.87
CA GLN A 542 -20.77 4.92 7.49
C GLN A 542 -19.85 5.32 6.34
N TRP A 543 -20.45 5.98 5.34
CA TRP A 543 -19.67 6.68 4.34
C TRP A 543 -19.33 8.07 4.88
N LYS A 544 -18.04 8.39 4.94
CA LYS A 544 -17.56 9.71 5.30
C LYS A 544 -17.03 10.41 4.07
N GLU A 545 -17.61 11.55 3.75
CA GLU A 545 -17.19 12.33 2.61
C GLU A 545 -15.70 12.68 2.71
N GLY A 546 -14.95 12.43 1.63
CA GLY A 546 -13.51 12.63 1.61
C GLY A 546 -12.67 11.57 2.33
N GLU A 547 -13.23 10.76 3.23
CA GLU A 547 -12.47 9.74 3.99
C GLU A 547 -12.79 8.29 3.58
N GLY A 548 -13.91 8.05 2.89
CA GLY A 548 -14.30 6.73 2.39
C GLY A 548 -15.25 5.98 3.32
N LYS A 549 -15.33 4.65 3.17
CA LYS A 549 -16.19 3.79 3.99
C LYS A 549 -15.47 3.34 5.25
N PHE A 550 -16.14 3.49 6.39
CA PHE A 550 -15.78 2.84 7.65
C PHE A 550 -16.85 1.81 8.00
N ALA A 551 -16.41 0.57 8.23
CA ALA A 551 -17.26 -0.55 8.58
C ALA A 551 -17.03 -0.95 10.04
N TYR A 552 -18.13 -1.23 10.74
CA TYR A 552 -18.15 -1.54 12.16
C TYR A 552 -18.58 -2.99 12.37
N SER A 553 -17.89 -3.68 13.27
CA SER A 553 -18.23 -5.05 13.65
C SER A 553 -18.37 -5.16 15.17
N ALA A 554 -19.39 -5.89 15.61
CA ALA A 554 -19.54 -6.28 17.01
C ALA A 554 -18.44 -7.31 17.35
N PRO A 555 -17.54 -7.04 18.29
CA PRO A 555 -16.47 -7.96 18.66
C PRO A 555 -17.03 -9.19 19.38
N PHE A 556 -16.36 -10.34 19.21
CA PHE A 556 -16.54 -11.45 20.13
C PHE A 556 -15.66 -11.22 21.36
N THR A 557 -16.26 -10.91 22.51
CA THR A 557 -15.53 -10.84 23.79
C THR A 557 -15.47 -12.21 24.46
N ASP A 558 -14.57 -12.40 25.40
CA ASP A 558 -14.49 -13.63 26.22
C ASP A 558 -15.83 -13.88 26.94
N GLU A 559 -16.43 -12.82 27.47
CA GLU A 559 -17.75 -12.86 28.11
C GLU A 559 -18.85 -13.29 27.14
N LEU A 560 -18.91 -12.69 25.94
CA LEU A 560 -19.92 -13.04 24.94
C LEU A 560 -19.77 -14.48 24.47
N LEU A 561 -18.53 -14.95 24.26
CA LEU A 561 -18.28 -16.33 23.87
C LEU A 561 -18.71 -17.32 24.98
N ALA A 562 -18.46 -16.98 26.25
CA ALA A 562 -18.92 -17.79 27.38
C ALA A 562 -20.47 -17.84 27.46
N LEU A 563 -21.15 -16.72 27.24
CA LEU A 563 -22.62 -16.67 27.20
C LEU A 563 -23.20 -17.49 26.04
N ILE A 564 -22.60 -17.41 24.86
CA ILE A 564 -22.99 -18.22 23.70
C ILE A 564 -22.82 -19.72 24.01
N ASP A 565 -21.68 -20.13 24.58
CA ASP A 565 -21.42 -21.52 24.95
C ASP A 565 -22.43 -22.02 26.01
N GLN A 566 -22.76 -21.21 27.02
CA GLN A 566 -23.78 -21.52 28.00
C GLN A 566 -25.17 -21.69 27.38
N ALA A 567 -25.57 -20.79 26.47
CA ALA A 567 -26.85 -20.86 25.78
C ALA A 567 -26.96 -22.12 24.91
N ILE A 568 -25.88 -22.48 24.22
CA ILE A 568 -25.79 -23.73 23.43
C ILE A 568 -25.96 -24.95 24.34
N LYS A 569 -25.21 -25.02 25.45
CA LYS A 569 -25.26 -26.13 26.42
C LYS A 569 -26.64 -26.29 27.06
N ALA A 570 -27.27 -25.18 27.49
CA ALA A 570 -28.60 -25.20 28.10
C ALA A 570 -29.66 -25.75 27.13
N ARG A 571 -29.58 -25.41 25.85
CA ARG A 571 -30.53 -25.88 24.85
C ARG A 571 -30.37 -27.37 24.53
N ILE A 572 -29.13 -27.86 24.47
CA ILE A 572 -28.82 -29.29 24.33
C ILE A 572 -29.39 -30.07 25.52
N ALA A 573 -29.16 -29.60 26.75
CA ALA A 573 -29.68 -30.25 27.97
C ALA A 573 -31.22 -30.24 28.04
N GLY A 574 -31.87 -29.17 27.56
CA GLY A 574 -33.32 -29.07 27.47
C GLY A 574 -33.94 -29.99 26.41
N ALA A 575 -33.27 -30.19 25.27
CA ALA A 575 -33.72 -31.11 24.22
C ALA A 575 -33.68 -32.58 24.67
N ALA A 576 -32.67 -32.96 25.46
CA ALA A 576 -32.53 -34.30 26.04
C ALA A 576 -33.62 -34.65 27.09
N ARG A 577 -34.39 -33.66 27.57
CA ARG A 577 -35.43 -33.83 28.60
C ARG A 577 -36.86 -33.94 28.07
N LYS A 578 -37.10 -33.93 26.75
CA LYS A 578 -38.45 -34.24 26.23
C LYS A 578 -38.71 -35.74 26.45
N PRO A 579 -39.72 -36.14 27.25
CA PRO A 579 -40.11 -37.54 27.35
C PRO A 579 -40.64 -37.99 25.99
N THR A 580 -40.12 -39.10 25.48
CA THR A 580 -40.77 -39.91 24.46
C THR A 580 -42.20 -40.20 24.94
N PRO A 581 -43.23 -40.04 24.10
CA PRO A 581 -44.62 -40.29 24.49
C PRO A 581 -44.84 -41.73 25.00
#